data_AF-A0A7X7H0I7-F1
#
_entry.id   AF-A0A7X7H0I7-F1
#
_cell.length_a   1.000
_cell.length_b   1.000
_cell.length_c   1.000
_cell.angle_alpha   90.00
_cell.angle_beta   90.00
_cell.angle_gamma   90.00
#
_symmetry.space_group_name_H-M   'P 1'
#
loop_
_entity.id
_entity.type
_entity.pdbx_description
1 polymer ?
#
loop_
_entity_poly.entity_id
_entity_poly.type
_entity_poly.pdbx_seq_one_letter_code
_entity_poly.pdbx_strand_id
1 'polypeptide(L)'
;MDGLTRMKRFHQARWNEPIIYQLSEPGQRGVLVPGPCCDCASKEEVLGTIPEHMVRKDKANLPEVPQLQLVRHYNHLSQGCIGVDGNID
;
A
#
# COMPACT_ATOMS: atom_id res chain seq x y z
N MET A 1 -23.15 39.64 -12.02
CA MET A 1 -22.84 38.56 -11.07
C MET A 1 -21.37 38.66 -10.72
N ASP A 2 -21.10 38.59 -9.43
CA ASP A 2 -19.94 39.17 -8.74
C ASP A 2 -18.62 38.44 -9.03
N GLY A 3 -17.62 39.18 -9.53
CA GLY A 3 -16.29 38.68 -9.88
C GLY A 3 -15.47 38.19 -8.68
N LEU A 4 -15.94 38.46 -7.45
CA LEU A 4 -15.36 37.98 -6.20
C LEU A 4 -15.67 36.50 -5.89
N THR A 5 -16.62 35.89 -6.60
CA THR A 5 -16.94 34.45 -6.45
C THR A 5 -15.87 33.54 -7.09
N ARG A 6 -14.94 34.10 -7.88
CA ARG A 6 -13.92 33.37 -8.63
C ARG A 6 -12.50 33.53 -8.07
N MET A 7 -12.34 33.49 -6.75
CA MET A 7 -11.04 33.20 -6.15
C MET A 7 -11.23 32.25 -4.96
N LYS A 8 -10.87 30.98 -5.16
CA LYS A 8 -10.69 30.05 -4.04
C LYS A 8 -9.61 30.65 -3.14
N ARG A 9 -9.96 30.98 -1.89
CA ARG A 9 -9.11 31.72 -0.94
C ARG A 9 -7.81 31.00 -0.53
N PHE A 10 -7.55 29.81 -1.08
CA PHE A 10 -6.33 29.04 -0.90
C PHE A 10 -6.21 28.00 -2.03
N HIS A 11 -5.01 27.90 -2.63
CA HIS A 11 -4.63 26.86 -3.60
C HIS A 11 -3.28 26.29 -3.13
N GLN A 12 -3.33 25.31 -2.23
CA GLN A 12 -2.16 24.48 -1.96
C GLN A 12 -2.13 23.34 -2.96
N ALA A 13 -0.94 22.79 -3.20
CA ALA A 13 -0.82 21.57 -3.95
C ALA A 13 -1.69 20.48 -3.31
N ARG A 14 -2.63 19.95 -4.09
CA ARG A 14 -3.56 18.89 -3.70
C ARG A 14 -3.24 17.68 -4.55
N TRP A 15 -2.66 16.67 -3.95
CA TRP A 15 -2.50 15.36 -4.58
C TRP A 15 -3.81 14.59 -4.45
N ASN A 16 -4.37 14.17 -5.57
CA ASN A 16 -5.54 13.30 -5.62
C ASN A 16 -5.11 11.82 -5.71
N GLU A 17 -4.10 11.44 -4.93
CA GLU A 17 -3.65 10.05 -4.87
C GLU A 17 -4.65 9.25 -4.01
N PRO A 18 -5.23 8.15 -4.51
CA PRO A 18 -6.11 7.28 -3.72
C PRO A 18 -5.34 6.61 -2.57
N ILE A 19 -6.03 6.25 -1.50
CA ILE A 19 -5.41 5.40 -0.47
C ILE A 19 -5.13 4.00 -1.04
N ILE A 20 -4.07 3.34 -0.60
CA ILE A 20 -3.65 2.04 -1.18
C ILE A 20 -4.76 0.97 -1.19
N TYR A 21 -5.70 1.00 -0.24
CA TYR A 21 -6.85 0.08 -0.22
C TYR A 21 -7.87 0.33 -1.33
N GLN A 22 -7.98 1.57 -1.84
CA GLN A 22 -8.83 1.88 -3.00
C GLN A 22 -8.23 1.37 -4.31
N LEU A 23 -6.94 1.03 -4.31
CA LEU A 23 -6.24 0.42 -5.43
C LEU A 23 -6.24 -1.12 -5.37
N SER A 24 -6.77 -1.71 -4.29
CA SER A 24 -6.71 -3.15 -4.04
C SER A 24 -7.66 -3.93 -4.96
N GLU A 25 -7.15 -4.98 -5.58
CA GLU A 25 -7.94 -5.94 -6.35
C GLU A 25 -7.70 -7.37 -5.83
N PRO A 26 -8.75 -8.12 -5.45
CA PRO A 26 -8.61 -9.47 -4.93
C PRO A 26 -7.80 -10.38 -5.87
N GLY A 27 -6.81 -11.08 -5.32
CA GLY A 27 -5.91 -11.99 -6.02
C GLY A 27 -4.62 -11.36 -6.54
N GLN A 28 -4.47 -10.02 -6.53
CA GLN A 28 -3.24 -9.36 -6.94
C GLN A 28 -2.11 -9.59 -5.93
N ARG A 29 -0.87 -9.64 -6.43
CA ARG A 29 0.33 -9.84 -5.60
C ARG A 29 1.40 -8.81 -5.93
N GLY A 30 1.87 -8.13 -4.88
CA GLY A 30 2.92 -7.12 -5.00
C GLY A 30 4.30 -7.72 -5.22
N VAL A 31 4.63 -8.81 -4.52
CA VAL A 31 5.89 -9.52 -4.68
C VAL A 31 5.60 -11.01 -4.72
N LEU A 32 6.11 -11.68 -5.76
CA LEU A 32 6.18 -13.13 -5.79
C LEU A 32 7.41 -13.53 -4.99
N VAL A 33 7.20 -13.87 -3.72
CA VAL A 33 8.23 -14.54 -2.93
C VAL A 33 8.50 -15.88 -3.61
N PRO A 34 9.77 -16.23 -3.87
CA PRO A 34 10.13 -17.56 -4.36
C PRO A 34 9.41 -18.62 -3.53
N GLY A 35 8.92 -19.65 -4.21
CA GLY A 35 8.30 -20.77 -3.51
C GLY A 35 9.27 -21.37 -2.49
N PRO A 36 8.74 -22.14 -1.52
CA PRO A 36 9.58 -22.97 -0.69
C PRO A 36 10.66 -23.68 -1.54
N CYS A 37 11.92 -23.54 -1.15
CA CYS A 37 13.00 -24.39 -1.68
C CYS A 37 12.61 -25.87 -1.50
N CYS A 38 13.15 -26.76 -2.33
CA CYS A 38 13.11 -28.19 -2.04
C CYS A 38 13.52 -28.37 -0.57
N ASP A 39 12.71 -29.08 0.22
CA ASP A 39 12.84 -29.31 1.68
C ASP A 39 12.19 -28.29 2.64
N CYS A 40 11.39 -27.33 2.16
CA CYS A 40 10.64 -26.47 3.08
C CYS A 40 9.38 -27.17 3.64
N ALA A 41 9.09 -26.91 4.91
CA ALA A 41 7.89 -27.36 5.59
C ALA A 41 6.61 -26.88 4.89
N SER A 42 5.58 -27.73 4.88
CA SER A 42 4.27 -27.34 4.33
C SER A 42 3.60 -26.28 5.20
N LYS A 43 2.59 -25.59 4.66
CA LYS A 43 1.82 -24.61 5.43
C LYS A 43 1.17 -25.27 6.65
N GLU A 44 0.65 -26.48 6.48
CA GLU A 44 -0.03 -27.25 7.52
C GLU A 44 0.94 -27.67 8.63
N GLU A 45 2.16 -28.08 8.26
CA GLU A 45 3.23 -28.43 9.20
C GLU A 45 3.64 -27.22 10.06
N VAL A 46 3.86 -26.06 9.42
CA VAL A 46 4.21 -24.83 10.13
C VAL A 46 3.07 -24.39 11.07
N LEU A 47 1.82 -24.45 10.62
CA LEU A 47 0.67 -24.08 11.45
C LEU A 47 0.47 -25.04 12.64
N GLY A 48 0.82 -26.32 12.49
CA GLY A 48 0.78 -27.31 13.58
C GLY A 48 1.76 -27.03 14.73
N THR A 49 2.79 -26.21 14.50
CA THR A 49 3.75 -25.80 15.56
C THR A 49 3.21 -24.70 16.47
N ILE A 50 2.11 -24.04 16.09
CA ILE A 50 1.54 -22.90 16.80
C ILE A 50 0.32 -23.39 17.62
N PRO A 51 0.20 -23.03 18.92
CA PRO A 51 -0.99 -23.36 19.69
C PRO A 51 -2.27 -22.84 19.01
N GLU A 52 -3.32 -23.66 18.96
CA GLU A 52 -4.54 -23.38 18.18
C GLU A 52 -5.18 -22.03 18.49
N HIS A 53 -5.19 -21.63 19.77
CA HIS A 53 -5.75 -20.35 20.23
C HIS A 53 -4.97 -19.12 19.74
N MET A 54 -3.74 -19.29 19.22
CA MET A 54 -2.92 -18.23 18.65
C MET A 54 -3.03 -18.14 17.12
N VAL A 55 -3.63 -19.15 16.47
CA VAL A 55 -3.75 -19.18 15.00
C VAL A 55 -4.88 -18.24 14.56
N ARG A 56 -4.57 -17.33 13.63
CA ARG A 56 -5.59 -16.45 13.03
C ARG A 56 -6.58 -17.28 12.21
N LYS A 57 -7.88 -17.08 12.48
CA LYS A 57 -8.98 -17.72 11.73
C LYS A 57 -9.20 -17.08 10.36
N ASP A 58 -9.08 -15.75 10.32
CA ASP A 58 -9.27 -14.97 9.11
C ASP A 58 -7.92 -14.48 8.53
N LYS A 59 -7.88 -14.28 7.22
CA LYS A 59 -6.73 -13.65 6.57
C LYS A 59 -6.59 -12.20 7.04
N ALA A 60 -5.36 -11.71 7.10
CA ALA A 60 -5.11 -10.30 7.34
C ALA A 60 -5.72 -9.46 6.21
N ASN A 61 -6.46 -8.40 6.56
CA ASN A 61 -7.04 -7.46 5.59
C ASN A 61 -5.95 -6.52 5.07
N LEU A 62 -5.09 -7.03 4.19
CA LEU A 62 -4.02 -6.28 3.54
C LEU A 62 -4.42 -5.95 2.10
N PRO A 63 -3.96 -4.82 1.54
CA PRO A 63 -4.25 -4.48 0.16
C PRO A 63 -3.54 -5.44 -0.80
N GLU A 64 -4.25 -5.85 -1.83
CA GLU A 64 -3.78 -6.74 -2.90
C GLU A 64 -3.50 -5.89 -4.14
N VAL A 65 -2.23 -5.53 -4.37
CA VAL A 65 -1.81 -4.59 -5.42
C VAL A 65 -0.57 -5.12 -6.15
N PRO A 66 -0.49 -5.06 -7.49
CA PRO A 66 0.68 -5.51 -8.25
C PRO A 66 1.91 -4.62 -8.03
N GLN A 67 3.12 -5.19 -8.18
CA GLN A 67 4.39 -4.51 -7.85
C GLN A 67 4.53 -3.12 -8.48
N LEU A 68 4.25 -3.00 -9.78
CA LEU A 68 4.39 -1.75 -10.51
C LEU A 68 3.46 -0.65 -9.95
N GLN A 69 2.24 -1.02 -9.58
CA GLN A 69 1.27 -0.09 -9.03
C GLN A 69 1.64 0.33 -7.59
N LEU A 70 2.18 -0.60 -6.80
CA LEU A 70 2.74 -0.32 -5.48
C LEU A 70 3.87 0.73 -5.57
N VAL A 71 4.81 0.54 -6.48
CA VAL A 71 5.93 1.49 -6.68
C VAL A 71 5.43 2.85 -7.14
N ARG A 72 4.47 2.90 -8.08
CA ARG A 72 3.86 4.16 -8.52
C ARG A 72 3.18 4.91 -7.37
N HIS A 73 2.40 4.20 -6.57
CA HIS A 73 1.68 4.79 -5.44
C HIS A 73 2.65 5.46 -4.45
N TYR A 74 3.69 4.75 -4.00
CA TYR A 74 4.64 5.33 -3.06
C TYR A 74 5.53 6.42 -3.67
N ASN A 75 5.82 6.36 -4.97
CA ASN A 75 6.50 7.44 -5.69
C ASN A 75 5.64 8.70 -5.84
N HIS A 76 4.31 8.57 -5.95
CA HIS A 76 3.42 9.74 -5.95
C HIS A 76 3.28 10.31 -4.53
N LEU A 77 3.16 9.45 -3.52
CA LEU A 77 3.08 9.88 -2.13
C LEU A 77 4.35 10.63 -1.70
N SER A 78 5.53 10.19 -2.12
CA SER A 78 6.78 10.88 -1.77
C SER A 78 6.87 12.30 -2.33
N GLN A 79 6.25 12.57 -3.50
CA GLN A 79 6.17 13.92 -4.08
C GLN A 79 5.28 14.86 -3.27
N GLY A 80 4.40 14.33 -2.42
CA GLY A 80 3.60 15.10 -1.47
C GLY A 80 4.34 15.46 -0.17
N CYS A 81 5.58 14.99 0.00
CA CYS A 81 6.39 15.25 1.18
C CYS A 81 7.44 16.35 0.90
N ILE A 82 7.68 17.19 1.90
CA ILE A 82 8.79 18.15 1.90
C ILE A 82 9.83 17.66 2.92
N GLY A 83 11.10 17.62 2.52
CA GLY A 83 12.20 17.17 3.36
C GLY A 83 13.53 17.73 2.88
N VAL A 84 14.54 17.70 3.75
CA VAL A 84 15.89 18.22 3.49
C VAL A 84 16.50 17.55 2.24
N ASP A 85 16.43 16.22 2.17
CA ASP A 85 17.00 15.46 1.05
C ASP A 85 16.26 15.63 -0.29
N GLY A 86 15.13 16.35 -0.32
CA GLY A 86 14.28 16.46 -1.51
C GLY A 86 14.04 17.89 -1.98
N ASN A 87 13.70 18.81 -1.07
CA ASN A 87 13.06 20.08 -1.42
C ASN A 87 13.50 21.28 -0.57
N ILE A 88 14.37 21.10 0.43
CA ILE A 88 14.84 22.18 1.33
C ILE A 88 16.35 22.08 1.48
N ASP A 89 17.06 23.15 1.12
CA ASP A 89 18.46 23.41 1.51
C ASP A 89 18.53 24.22 2.81
#